data_AF-X0QBH2-F1
#
_entry.id   AF-X0QBH2-F1
#
_cell.length_a   1.000
_cell.length_b   1.000
_cell.length_c   1.000
_cell.angle_alpha   90.00
_cell.angle_beta   90.00
_cell.angle_gamma   90.00
#
_symmetry.space_group_name_H-M   'P 1'
#
loop_
_entity.id
_entity.type
_entity.pdbx_description
1 polymer ?
#
loop_
_entity_poly.entity_id
_entity_poly.type
_entity_poly.pdbx_seq_one_letter_code
_entity_poly.pdbx_strand_id
1 'polypeptide(L)' 'MKEWGPEEFNKRSMRYIMHSTAKTSAWLKIQELDGVKGLLEVYKDICEGKIAADEGLVVVMGDNEKD' A
#
# COMPACT_ATOMS: atom_id res chain seq x y z
N MET A 1 1.96 -29.17 10.54
CA MET A 1 0.48 -29.05 10.56
C MET A 1 -0.17 -29.29 11.94
N LYS A 2 0.56 -29.73 12.98
CA LYS A 2 -0.04 -30.35 14.18
C LYS A 2 -0.20 -29.48 15.44
N GLU A 3 0.18 -28.20 15.46
CA GLU A 3 0.12 -27.46 16.73
C GLU A 3 -1.25 -26.87 17.07
N TRP A 4 -2.03 -26.38 16.08
CA TRP A 4 -3.29 -25.66 16.35
C TRP A 4 -4.52 -26.23 15.64
N GLY A 5 -4.37 -27.13 14.68
CA GLY A 5 -5.47 -27.56 13.80
C GLY A 5 -5.89 -26.46 12.81
N PRO A 6 -6.66 -26.79 11.75
CA PRO A 6 -6.95 -25.85 10.66
C PRO A 6 -7.74 -24.60 11.10
N GLU A 7 -8.68 -24.76 12.02
CA GLU A 7 -9.58 -23.69 12.47
C GLU A 7 -8.84 -22.62 13.28
N GLU A 8 -8.10 -23.02 14.31
CA GLU A 8 -7.35 -22.08 15.16
C GLU A 8 -6.16 -21.48 14.40
N PHE A 9 -5.54 -22.23 13.48
CA PHE A 9 -4.55 -21.67 12.55
C PHE A 9 -5.14 -20.54 11.71
N ASN A 10 -6.31 -20.75 11.10
CA ASN A 10 -6.98 -19.73 10.30
C ASN A 10 -7.31 -18.50 11.15
N LYS A 11 -7.92 -18.70 12.33
CA LYS A 11 -8.29 -17.61 13.26
C LYS A 11 -7.08 -16.76 13.67
N ARG A 12 -5.96 -17.38 14.03
CA ARG A 12 -4.73 -16.68 14.40
C ARG A 12 -4.12 -15.92 13.23
N SER A 13 -4.08 -16.54 12.06
CA SER A 13 -3.54 -15.91 10.85
C SER A 13 -4.37 -14.70 10.44
N MET A 14 -5.70 -14.82 10.45
CA MET A 14 -6.60 -13.70 10.16
C MET A 14 -6.43 -12.57 11.18
N ARG A 15 -6.34 -12.89 12.48
CA ARG A 15 -6.09 -11.88 13.52
C ARG A 15 -4.76 -11.15 13.28
N TYR A 16 -3.69 -11.87 12.94
CA TYR A 16 -2.40 -11.27 12.64
C TYR A 16 -2.47 -10.35 11.43
N ILE A 17 -3.10 -10.78 10.34
CA ILE A 17 -3.30 -9.95 9.15
C ILE A 17 -4.07 -8.69 9.51
N MET A 18 -5.23 -8.79 10.17
CA MET A 18 -6.03 -7.63 10.57
C MET A 18 -5.25 -6.64 11.43
N HIS A 19 -4.52 -7.14 12.44
CA HIS A 19 -3.71 -6.30 13.31
C HIS A 19 -2.56 -5.62 12.56
N SER A 20 -1.91 -6.34 11.64
CA SER A 20 -0.81 -5.79 10.84
C SER A 20 -1.32 -4.74 9.85
N THR A 21 -2.43 -5.01 9.17
CA THR A 21 -3.11 -4.05 8.29
C THR A 21 -3.47 -2.78 9.05
N ALA A 22 -4.04 -2.89 10.26
CA ALA A 22 -4.39 -1.72 11.08
C ALA A 22 -3.17 -0.87 11.45
N LYS A 23 -2.04 -1.51 11.80
CA LYS A 23 -0.78 -0.80 12.08
C LYS A 23 -0.25 -0.10 10.83
N THR A 24 -0.24 -0.80 9.70
CA THR A 24 0.21 -0.24 8.43
C THR A 24 -0.67 0.93 8.01
N SER A 25 -2.00 0.83 8.09
CA SER A 25 -2.91 1.91 7.71
C SER A 25 -2.87 3.13 8.63
N ALA A 26 -2.44 2.94 9.89
CA ALA A 26 -2.28 4.05 10.83
C ALA A 26 -0.99 4.85 10.56
N TRP A 27 0.01 4.23 9.96
CA TRP A 27 1.30 4.86 9.64
C TRP A 27 1.36 5.30 8.17
N LEU A 28 1.07 4.42 7.22
CA LEU A 28 1.20 4.66 5.79
C LEU A 28 0.01 5.46 5.23
N LYS A 29 0.29 6.66 4.74
CA LYS A 29 -0.63 7.53 4.01
C LYS A 29 -0.50 7.24 2.52
N ILE A 30 -1.54 6.66 1.93
CA ILE A 30 -1.55 6.40 0.49
C ILE A 30 -2.03 7.66 -0.24
N GLN A 31 -1.27 8.08 -1.24
CA GLN A 31 -1.67 9.10 -2.21
C GLN A 31 -1.69 8.49 -3.60
N GLU A 32 -2.78 8.71 -4.31
CA GLU A 32 -2.96 8.26 -5.69
C GLU A 32 -2.51 9.34 -6.66
N LEU A 33 -1.71 8.96 -7.64
CA LEU A 33 -1.21 9.82 -8.72
C LEU A 33 -1.94 9.48 -10.01
N ASP A 34 -2.34 10.51 -10.75
CA ASP A 34 -3.03 10.37 -12.04
C ASP A 34 -2.05 10.00 -13.15
N GLY A 35 -1.90 8.70 -13.38
CA GLY A 35 -1.04 8.12 -14.40
C GLY A 35 0.41 8.60 -14.35
N VAL A 36 1.09 8.47 -15.50
CA VAL A 36 2.50 8.87 -15.63
C VAL A 36 2.68 10.39 -15.45
N LYS A 37 1.67 11.18 -15.81
CA LYS A 37 1.71 12.64 -15.66
C LYS A 37 1.81 13.04 -14.19
N GLY A 38 0.97 12.48 -13.32
CA GLY A 38 1.04 12.71 -11.88
C GLY A 38 2.38 12.28 -11.27
N LEU A 39 2.96 11.18 -11.77
CA LEU A 39 4.31 10.78 -11.36
C LEU A 39 5.39 11.81 -11.73
N LEU A 40 5.34 12.36 -12.95
CA LEU A 40 6.33 13.35 -13.41
C LEU A 40 6.35 14.61 -12.54
N GLU A 41 5.20 15.02 -12.00
CA GLU A 41 5.08 16.21 -11.15
C GLU A 41 5.84 16.05 -9.82
N VAL A 42 5.92 14.84 -9.27
CA VAL A 42 6.56 14.55 -7.98
C VAL A 42 7.88 13.79 -8.09
N TYR A 43 8.28 13.34 -9.29
CA TYR A 43 9.43 12.48 -9.51
C TYR A 43 10.74 13.04 -8.93
N LYS A 44 10.98 14.33 -9.13
CA LYS A 44 12.17 15.00 -8.60
C LYS A 44 12.21 14.96 -7.07
N ASP A 45 11.07 15.20 -6.43
CA ASP A 45 10.98 15.20 -4.97
C ASP A 45 11.16 13.79 -4.38
N ILE A 46 10.75 12.74 -5.10
CA ILE A 46 11.08 11.34 -4.77
C ILE A 46 12.60 11.14 -4.80
N CYS A 47 13.26 11.50 -5.91
CA CYS A 47 14.70 11.33 -6.07
C CYS A 47 15.51 12.11 -5.03
N GLU A 48 15.02 13.26 -4.60
CA GLU A 48 15.65 14.11 -3.59
C GLU A 48 15.28 13.71 -2.15
N GLY A 49 14.42 12.70 -1.95
CA GLY A 49 14.03 12.22 -0.63
C GLY A 49 13.17 13.20 0.17
N LYS A 50 12.39 14.04 -0.51
CA LYS A 50 11.52 15.05 0.10
C LYS A 50 10.12 14.53 0.45
N ILE A 51 9.74 13.39 -0.12
CA ILE A 51 8.49 12.70 0.23
C ILE A 51 8.63 12.14 1.64
N ALA A 52 7.59 12.31 2.46
CA ALA A 52 7.62 11.82 3.82
C ALA A 52 7.75 10.28 3.82
N ALA A 53 8.51 9.73 4.77
CA ALA A 53 8.74 8.29 4.82
C ALA A 53 7.46 7.46 5.07
N ASP A 54 6.41 8.12 5.57
CA ASP A 54 5.09 7.54 5.81
C ASP A 54 4.11 7.75 4.65
N GLU A 55 4.55 8.31 3.51
CA GLU A 55 3.75 8.47 2.29
C GLU A 55 4.06 7.36 1.26
N GLY A 56 3.01 6.65 0.86
CA GLY A 56 3.04 5.68 -0.24
C GLY A 56 2.37 6.26 -1.47
N LEU A 57 3.12 6.39 -2.56
CA LEU A 57 2.61 6.89 -3.84
C LEU A 57 2.15 5.72 -4.71
N VAL A 58 0.89 5.74 -5.16
CA VAL A 58 0.32 4.73 -6.07
C VAL A 58 -0.06 5.41 -7.38
N VAL A 59 0.59 5.00 -8.47
CA VAL A 59 0.22 5.49 -9.81
C VAL A 59 -1.00 4.72 -10.29
N VAL A 60 -2.13 5.40 -10.38
CA VAL A 60 -3.36 4.84 -10.93
C VAL A 60 -3.36 5.09 -12.42
N MET A 61 -3.23 4.02 -13.20
CA MET A 61 -3.45 4.08 -14.64
C MET A 61 -4.96 4.00 -14.85
N GLY A 62 -5.57 5.02 -15.46
CA GLY A 62 -6.96 4.90 -15.93
C GLY A 62 -7.10 3.68 -16.85
N ASP A 63 -8.31 3.12 -16.92
CA ASP A 63 -8.62 2.12 -17.95
C ASP A 63 -8.33 2.77 -19.31
N ASN A 64 -7.33 2.24 -20.03
CA ASN A 64 -6.99 2.69 -21.37
C ASN A 64 -8.16 2.40 -22.31
N GLU A 65 -9.13 3.31 -22.37
CA GLU A 65 -10.15 3.34 -23.40
C GLU A 65 -10.05 4.70 -24.11
N LYS A 66 -9.41 4.66 -25.30
CA LYS A 66 -9.23 5.70 -26.32
C LYS A 66 -7.86 6.41 -26.30
N ASP A 67 -6.94 5.80 -27.02
CA ASP A 67 -6.24 6.46 -28.14
C ASP A 67 -6.47 5.64 -29.42
#